data_AF-A0A9Q1BRV2-F1
#
_entry.id   AF-A0A9Q1BRV2-F1
#
_cell.length_a   1.000
_cell.length_b   1.000
_cell.length_c   1.000
_cell.angle_alpha   90.00
_cell.angle_beta   90.00
_cell.angle_gamma   90.00
#
_symmetry.space_group_name_H-M   'P 1'
#
loop_
_entity.id
_entity.type
_entity.pdbx_description
1 polymer ?
#
loop_
_entity_poly.entity_id
_entity_poly.type
_entity_poly.pdbx_seq_one_letter_code
_entity_poly.pdbx_strand_id
1 'polypeptide(L)'
;MGGRLRYEFFSSYYDTKICCKRDEKSYSKSAEDVGYQPLETMSPSDIFEEAKAALSPGMKACLVIREGNTPLSEEVRSSYCTIHSFEELLPEAKSKRQKSEHETENEGKWLKNSS
;
A
#
# COMPACT_ATOMS: atom_id res chain seq x y z
N MET A 1 -14.55 -13.05 -31.54
CA MET A 1 -14.98 -13.65 -30.26
C MET A 1 -14.33 -12.88 -29.11
N GLY A 2 -15.04 -11.92 -28.52
CA GLY A 2 -14.53 -11.12 -27.39
C GLY A 2 -14.84 -11.80 -26.06
N GLY A 3 -13.88 -12.57 -25.55
CA GLY A 3 -14.00 -13.30 -24.29
C GLY A 3 -14.24 -12.34 -23.13
N ARG A 4 -15.40 -12.49 -22.48
CA ARG A 4 -15.85 -11.67 -21.36
C ARG A 4 -15.04 -12.09 -20.12
N LEU A 5 -13.94 -11.40 -19.81
CA LEU A 5 -13.09 -11.59 -18.60
C LEU A 5 -13.82 -11.38 -17.25
N ARG A 6 -15.16 -11.32 -17.23
CA ARG A 6 -15.93 -10.64 -16.19
C ARG A 6 -16.36 -11.49 -14.98
N TYR A 7 -16.10 -12.80 -14.93
CA TYR A 7 -16.69 -13.63 -13.85
C TYR A 7 -15.76 -14.61 -13.12
N GLU A 8 -14.56 -14.91 -13.63
CA GLU A 8 -13.68 -15.89 -12.94
C GLU A 8 -12.70 -15.26 -11.93
N PHE A 9 -12.38 -13.96 -12.09
CA PHE A 9 -11.35 -13.29 -11.27
C PHE A 9 -11.87 -12.15 -10.40
N PHE A 10 -13.12 -11.72 -10.60
CA PHE A 10 -13.71 -10.57 -9.89
C PHE A 10 -15.03 -10.99 -9.25
N SER A 11 -15.18 -10.74 -7.95
CA SER A 11 -16.37 -11.08 -7.16
C SER A 11 -17.38 -9.94 -7.05
N SER A 12 -16.90 -8.69 -6.98
CA SER A 12 -17.72 -7.49 -6.77
C SER A 12 -17.17 -6.27 -7.53
N TYR A 13 -18.06 -5.30 -7.83
CA TYR A 13 -17.72 -4.08 -8.56
C TYR A 13 -18.18 -2.84 -7.79
N TYR A 14 -17.27 -1.90 -7.57
CA TYR A 14 -17.53 -0.63 -6.89
C TYR A 14 -17.17 0.54 -7.81
N ASP A 15 -18.08 1.50 -7.96
CA ASP A 15 -17.91 2.72 -8.77
C ASP A 15 -18.26 3.95 -7.93
N THR A 16 -17.95 5.14 -8.45
CA THR A 16 -18.20 6.47 -7.91
C THR A 16 -19.65 6.76 -7.54
N LYS A 17 -20.62 6.03 -8.11
CA LYS A 17 -22.04 6.08 -7.70
C LYS A 17 -22.30 5.41 -6.35
N ILE A 18 -21.39 4.55 -5.90
CA ILE A 18 -21.49 3.72 -4.70
C ILE A 18 -20.49 4.19 -3.63
N CYS A 19 -19.36 4.80 -4.02
CA CYS A 19 -18.26 5.15 -3.14
C CYS A 19 -17.50 6.40 -3.61
N CYS A 20 -17.32 7.38 -2.74
CA CYS A 20 -16.28 8.39 -2.94
C CYS A 20 -14.94 7.75 -2.57
N LYS A 21 -14.06 7.54 -3.54
CA LYS A 21 -12.77 6.83 -3.35
C LYS A 21 -11.79 7.47 -2.35
N ARG A 22 -12.10 8.67 -1.87
CA ARG A 22 -11.35 9.41 -0.84
C ARG A 22 -12.09 9.49 0.50
N ASP A 23 -13.27 8.89 0.61
CA ASP A 23 -14.04 8.82 1.84
C ASP A 23 -13.80 7.48 2.54
N GLU A 24 -13.21 7.55 3.72
CA GLU A 24 -12.88 6.43 4.60
C GLU A 24 -14.09 5.52 4.86
N LYS A 25 -15.29 6.10 4.99
CA LYS A 25 -16.53 5.35 5.23
C LYS A 25 -16.87 4.42 4.08
N SER A 26 -16.45 4.77 2.87
CA SER A 26 -16.72 3.94 1.70
C SER A 26 -15.89 2.66 1.69
N TYR A 27 -14.70 2.70 2.29
CA TYR A 27 -13.80 1.55 2.43
C TYR A 27 -14.26 0.57 3.52
N SER A 28 -14.75 1.07 4.66
CA SER A 28 -15.40 0.22 5.66
C SER A 28 -16.61 -0.51 5.07
N LYS A 29 -17.46 0.23 4.35
CA LYS A 29 -18.69 -0.33 3.76
C LYS A 29 -18.41 -1.37 2.69
N SER A 30 -17.37 -1.19 1.87
CA SER A 30 -17.01 -2.19 0.87
C SER A 30 -16.42 -3.45 1.49
N ALA A 31 -15.57 -3.34 2.52
CA ALA A 31 -15.04 -4.51 3.23
C ALA A 31 -16.18 -5.35 3.85
N GLU A 32 -17.14 -4.69 4.51
CA GLU A 32 -18.33 -5.33 5.10
C GLU A 32 -19.22 -5.99 4.03
N ASP A 33 -19.45 -5.32 2.89
CA ASP A 33 -20.29 -5.81 1.80
C ASP A 33 -19.71 -7.08 1.13
N VAL A 34 -18.38 -7.18 1.02
CA VAL A 34 -17.71 -8.41 0.54
C VAL A 34 -17.60 -9.46 1.65
N GLY A 35 -17.90 -9.12 2.90
CA GLY A 35 -17.88 -10.03 4.04
C GLY A 35 -16.50 -10.27 4.66
N TYR A 36 -15.53 -9.36 4.45
CA TYR A 36 -14.18 -9.44 5.03
C TYR A 36 -13.96 -8.36 6.09
N GLN A 37 -13.09 -8.64 7.06
CA GLN A 37 -12.67 -7.61 8.00
C GLN A 37 -11.71 -6.62 7.30
N PRO A 38 -11.75 -5.31 7.66
CA PRO A 38 -10.82 -4.33 7.09
C PRO A 38 -9.36 -4.80 7.11
N LEU A 39 -8.89 -5.38 8.22
CA LEU A 39 -7.51 -5.85 8.39
C LEU A 39 -7.09 -6.98 7.41
N GLU A 40 -8.06 -7.72 6.88
CA GLU A 40 -7.84 -8.81 5.91
C GLU A 40 -7.85 -8.30 4.47
N THR A 41 -8.34 -7.08 4.25
CA THR A 41 -8.44 -6.46 2.93
C THR A 41 -7.25 -5.55 2.62
N MET A 42 -6.89 -5.46 1.34
CA MET A 42 -5.83 -4.58 0.86
C MET A 42 -6.31 -3.77 -0.35
N SER A 43 -6.07 -2.45 -0.32
CA SER A 43 -6.40 -1.53 -1.40
C SER A 43 -5.13 -1.07 -2.15
N PRO A 44 -4.89 -1.56 -3.39
CA PRO A 44 -3.87 -1.00 -4.27
C PRO A 44 -4.41 0.23 -5.00
N SER A 45 -3.71 1.37 -4.91
CA SER A 45 -4.06 2.59 -5.67
C SER A 45 -2.80 3.31 -6.15
N ASP A 46 -2.88 4.00 -7.27
CA ASP A 46 -1.88 4.95 -7.75
C ASP A 46 -2.05 6.36 -7.16
N ILE A 47 -3.15 6.61 -6.44
CA ILE A 47 -3.50 7.90 -5.85
C ILE A 47 -3.28 7.87 -4.34
N PHE A 48 -2.47 8.80 -3.84
CA PHE A 48 -2.11 8.88 -2.43
C PHE A 48 -3.32 9.02 -1.49
N GLU A 49 -4.27 9.88 -1.84
CA GLU A 49 -5.45 10.16 -1.01
C GLU A 49 -6.37 8.94 -0.89
N GLU A 50 -6.42 8.09 -1.91
CA GLU A 50 -7.21 6.85 -1.88
C GLU A 50 -6.55 5.80 -0.97
N ALA A 51 -5.23 5.62 -1.11
CA ALA A 51 -4.48 4.72 -0.23
C ALA A 51 -4.57 5.17 1.25
N LYS A 52 -4.48 6.48 1.51
CA LYS A 52 -4.64 7.05 2.84
C LYS A 52 -6.04 6.82 3.39
N ALA A 53 -7.09 7.02 2.59
CA ALA A 53 -8.47 6.80 3.01
C ALA A 53 -8.75 5.32 3.34
N ALA A 54 -8.10 4.38 2.66
CA ALA A 54 -8.21 2.95 2.95
C ALA A 54 -7.51 2.55 4.27
N LEU A 55 -6.42 3.21 4.65
CA LEU A 55 -5.73 2.92 5.91
C LEU A 55 -6.54 3.32 7.16
N SER A 56 -7.32 4.40 7.09
CA SER A 56 -8.08 4.92 8.23
C SER A 56 -9.01 3.90 8.90
N PRO A 57 -9.83 3.11 8.15
CA PRO A 57 -10.65 2.06 8.73
C PRO A 57 -9.88 0.79 9.14
N GLY A 58 -8.54 0.79 9.06
CA GLY A 58 -7.70 -0.35 9.42
C GLY A 58 -7.47 -1.35 8.29
N MET A 59 -7.77 -0.99 7.03
CA MET A 59 -7.37 -1.81 5.88
C MET A 59 -5.88 -1.67 5.59
N LYS A 60 -5.33 -2.62 4.85
CA LYS A 60 -3.99 -2.46 4.24
C LYS A 60 -4.11 -1.62 2.98
N ALA A 61 -3.07 -0.86 2.67
CA ALA A 61 -2.98 -0.13 1.40
C ALA A 61 -1.56 -0.18 0.84
N CYS A 62 -1.45 -0.18 -0.48
CA CYS A 62 -0.18 -0.03 -1.18
C CYS A 62 -0.30 0.93 -2.35
N LEU A 63 0.75 1.70 -2.58
CA LEU A 63 0.87 2.63 -3.70
C LEU A 63 1.50 1.93 -4.90
N VAL A 64 0.79 1.94 -6.02
CA VAL A 64 1.24 1.32 -7.26
C VAL A 64 1.92 2.37 -8.12
N ILE A 65 3.22 2.21 -8.36
CA ILE A 65 4.02 3.15 -9.15
C ILE A 65 4.18 2.61 -10.57
N ARG A 66 3.53 3.26 -11.52
CA ARG A 66 3.65 2.98 -12.95
C ARG A 66 4.14 4.20 -13.72
N GLU A 67 4.68 3.95 -14.91
CA GLU A 67 5.00 5.03 -15.84
C GLU A 67 3.73 5.83 -16.18
N GLY A 68 3.81 7.15 -16.05
CA GLY A 68 2.68 8.06 -16.27
C GLY A 68 1.88 8.43 -15.02
N ASN A 69 2.13 7.80 -13.86
CA ASN A 69 1.50 8.21 -12.60
C ASN A 69 2.06 9.54 -12.11
N THR A 70 1.26 10.28 -11.34
CA THR A 70 1.73 11.47 -10.62
C THR A 70 2.91 11.09 -9.71
N PRO A 71 4.04 11.81 -9.78
CA PRO A 71 5.17 11.55 -8.91
C PRO A 71 4.77 11.62 -7.43
N LEU A 72 5.12 10.59 -6.67
CA LEU A 72 4.99 10.59 -5.23
C LEU A 72 6.20 11.30 -4.62
N SER A 73 5.98 12.04 -3.53
CA SER A 73 7.08 12.63 -2.77
C SER A 73 7.90 11.53 -2.06
N GLU A 74 9.16 11.84 -1.75
CA GLU A 74 10.05 10.87 -1.10
C GLU A 74 9.54 10.46 0.28
N GLU A 75 8.92 11.39 1.01
CA GLU A 75 8.31 11.14 2.32
C GLU A 75 7.18 10.12 2.21
N VAL A 76 6.34 10.23 1.17
CA VAL A 76 5.25 9.27 0.91
C VAL A 76 5.82 7.91 0.53
N ARG A 77 6.84 7.87 -0.33
CA ARG A 77 7.48 6.61 -0.75
C ARG A 77 8.13 5.86 0.41
N SER A 78 8.70 6.59 1.36
CA SER A 78 9.34 6.04 2.56
C SER A 78 8.32 5.59 3.61
N SER A 79 7.15 6.23 3.68
CA SER A 79 6.14 5.97 4.71
C SER A 79 5.08 4.93 4.31
N TYR A 80 4.96 4.62 3.02
CA TYR A 80 3.93 3.72 2.49
C TYR A 80 4.55 2.52 1.78
N CYS A 81 3.82 1.39 1.78
CA CYS A 81 4.16 0.26 0.93
C CYS A 81 3.99 0.68 -0.53
N THR A 82 5.09 0.79 -1.27
CA THR A 82 5.11 1.07 -2.70
C THR A 82 5.49 -0.19 -3.47
N ILE A 83 4.80 -0.45 -4.58
CA ILE A 83 5.06 -1.56 -5.50
C ILE A 83 5.06 -1.06 -6.94
N HIS A 84 5.87 -1.67 -7.79
CA HIS A 84 5.89 -1.44 -9.24
C HIS A 84 5.13 -2.54 -9.99
N SER A 85 5.02 -3.74 -9.40
CA SER A 85 4.29 -4.89 -9.95
C SER A 85 3.46 -5.59 -8.87
N PHE A 86 2.35 -6.21 -9.27
CA PHE A 86 1.55 -7.05 -8.38
C PHE A 86 2.25 -8.36 -7.99
N GLU A 87 3.31 -8.75 -8.71
CA GLU A 87 4.17 -9.87 -8.33
C GLU A 87 4.82 -9.67 -6.97
N GLU A 88 5.06 -8.42 -6.57
CA GLU A 88 5.64 -8.06 -5.27
C GLU A 88 4.71 -8.37 -4.09
N LEU A 89 3.42 -8.62 -4.36
CA LEU A 89 2.42 -9.00 -3.37
C LEU A 89 2.37 -10.52 -3.14
N LEU A 90 3.03 -11.31 -3.98
CA LEU A 90 3.04 -12.76 -3.85
C LEU A 90 3.84 -13.17 -2.60
N PRO A 91 3.41 -14.24 -1.89
CA PRO A 91 4.10 -14.72 -0.67
C PRO A 91 5.60 -14.97 -0.89
N GLU A 92 5.98 -15.41 -2.08
CA GLU A 92 7.33 -15.77 -2.50
C GLU A 92 8.27 -14.56 -2.68
N ALA A 93 7.71 -13.36 -2.90
CA ALA A 93 8.48 -12.13 -3.10
C ALA A 93 9.09 -11.56 -1.80
N LYS A 94 8.61 -12.02 -0.63
CA LYS A 94 8.99 -11.48 0.69
C LYS A 94 10.42 -11.80 1.14
N SER A 95 11.15 -12.69 0.45
CA SER A 95 12.47 -13.15 0.86
C SER A 95 13.61 -12.13 0.72
N LYS A 96 13.39 -10.95 0.11
CA LYS A 96 14.47 -10.00 -0.22
C LYS A 96 14.53 -8.69 0.58
N ARG A 97 13.57 -8.41 1.48
CA ARG A 97 13.43 -7.06 2.10
C ARG A 97 13.95 -6.92 3.54
N GLN A 98 14.83 -7.80 4.01
CA GLN A 98 15.55 -7.60 5.29
C GLN A 98 17.06 -7.48 5.07
N LYS A 99 17.54 -6.40 4.43
CA LYS A 99 18.89 -5.87 4.66
C LYS A 99 19.08 -4.46 4.08
N SER A 100 18.90 -3.43 4.91
CA SER A 100 19.50 -2.07 4.87
C SER A 100 18.57 -1.13 5.67
N GLU A 101 18.95 -0.20 6.54
CA GLU A 101 20.23 0.36 7.00
C GLU A 101 19.90 1.12 8.30
N HIS A 102 20.52 0.78 9.43
CA HIS A 102 20.70 1.71 10.55
C HIS A 102 21.92 1.30 11.38
N GLU A 103 23.10 1.32 10.76
CA GLU A 103 24.38 1.28 11.48
C GLU A 103 25.39 2.15 10.72
N THR A 104 25.24 3.47 10.85
CA THR A 104 26.38 4.37 10.71
C THR A 104 26.26 5.44 11.80
N GLU A 105 27.36 5.65 12.51
CA GLU A 105 27.59 6.72 13.49
C GLU A 105 27.09 6.51 14.93
N ASN A 106 27.74 5.62 15.69
CA ASN A 106 28.17 6.05 17.05
C ASN A 106 29.33 5.26 17.68
N GLU A 107 30.33 4.83 16.91
CA GLU A 107 31.59 4.34 17.48
C GLU A 107 32.72 5.31 17.14
N GLY A 108 33.02 6.24 18.05
CA GLY A 108 34.14 7.16 17.83
C GLY A 108 34.30 8.37 18.76
N LYS A 109 33.58 8.48 19.87
CA LYS A 109 33.78 9.57 20.85
C LYS A 109 33.79 9.08 22.29
N TRP A 110 34.77 8.24 22.64
CA TRP A 110 35.20 8.11 24.03
C TRP A 110 36.70 7.82 24.10
N LEU A 111 37.50 8.84 23.80
CA LEU A 111 38.91 8.94 24.20
C LEU A 111 39.36 10.37 23.86
N LYS A 112 39.23 11.26 24.84
CA LYS A 112 40.17 12.36 25.16
C LYS A 112 39.59 13.25 26.25
N ASN A 113 40.42 13.46 27.28
CA ASN A 113 40.30 14.39 28.41
C ASN A 113 39.51 13.76 29.57
N SER A 114 40.14 13.38 30.69
CA SER A 114 41.02 14.25 31.47
C SER A 114 42.19 13.49 32.10
N SER A 115 43.39 14.03 31.90
CA SER A 115 44.43 14.08 32.93
C SER A 115 44.10 15.19 33.93
#